data_AF-A0A2T5IKV2-F1
#
_entry.id   AF-A0A2T5IKV2-F1
#
_cell.length_a   1.000
_cell.length_b   1.000
_cell.length_c   1.000
_cell.angle_alpha   90.00
_cell.angle_beta   90.00
_cell.angle_gamma   90.00
#
_symmetry.space_group_name_H-M   'P 1'
#
loop_
_entity.id
_entity.type
_entity.pdbx_description
1 polymer ?
#
loop_
_entity_poly.entity_id
_entity_poly.type
_entity_poly.pdbx_seq_one_letter_code
_entity_poly.pdbx_strand_id
1 'polypeptide(L)'
;MPNLFVRQIGEQSGIQLSPTVDRTDGVAGIGDQTAAIVGSFTRGRFDKPFWVDAQTLRARLGLPVSIAKSLLNEAYLHIYEALNDGASQVLVSRLVRETATNDYVIIQVDAAAGTLQTELGEPLLDQNNEPLT
;
A
#
# COMPACT_ATOMS: atom_id res chain seq x y z
N MET A 1 -28.61 14.38 2.35
CA MET A 1 -28.87 14.41 3.79
C MET A 1 -27.82 15.30 4.43
N PRO A 2 -28.16 16.24 5.32
CA PRO A 2 -27.16 17.13 5.91
C PRO A 2 -26.32 16.38 6.94
N ASN A 3 -24.99 16.44 6.84
CA ASN A 3 -24.05 15.90 7.84
C ASN A 3 -24.21 16.68 9.16
N LEU A 4 -24.73 16.03 10.21
CA LEU A 4 -25.11 16.64 11.48
C LEU A 4 -23.97 16.80 12.51
N PHE A 5 -22.71 16.58 12.15
CA PHE A 5 -21.62 16.59 13.15
C PHE A 5 -20.37 17.31 12.63
N VAL A 6 -20.16 18.55 13.08
CA VAL A 6 -19.03 19.43 12.67
C VAL A 6 -18.21 19.92 13.87
N ARG A 7 -18.53 19.51 15.11
CA ARG A 7 -17.82 20.01 16.30
C ARG A 7 -16.67 19.09 16.68
N GLN A 8 -15.49 19.38 16.13
CA GLN A 8 -14.23 18.85 16.62
C GLN A 8 -13.90 19.53 17.95
N ILE A 9 -13.92 18.77 19.03
CA ILE A 9 -13.47 19.21 20.36
C ILE A 9 -11.94 19.18 20.25
N GLY A 10 -11.28 20.34 20.30
CA GLY A 10 -9.82 20.44 20.13
C GLY A 10 -9.05 19.74 21.26
N GLU A 11 -8.31 20.50 22.07
CA GLU A 11 -7.51 19.96 23.18
C GLU A 11 -8.32 19.75 24.49
N GLN A 12 -9.65 19.77 24.41
CA GLN A 12 -10.53 19.62 25.56
C GLN A 12 -10.85 18.14 25.83
N SER A 13 -10.93 17.78 27.12
CA SER A 13 -11.35 16.44 27.54
C SER A 13 -12.82 16.20 27.12
N GLY A 14 -13.04 15.27 26.20
CA GLY A 14 -14.36 14.90 25.71
C GLY A 14 -14.34 13.63 24.85
N ILE A 15 -15.53 13.10 24.53
CA ILE A 15 -15.67 11.97 23.60
C ILE A 15 -15.81 12.55 22.20
N GLN A 16 -14.80 12.33 21.36
CA GLN A 16 -14.85 12.64 19.94
C GLN A 16 -15.13 11.37 19.15
N LEU A 17 -16.22 11.37 18.39
CA LEU A 17 -16.48 10.35 17.38
C LEU A 17 -15.68 10.71 16.12
N SER A 18 -14.50 10.10 15.99
CA SER A 18 -13.78 10.01 14.73
C SER A 18 -14.12 8.65 14.13
N PRO A 19 -15.22 8.51 13.37
CA PRO A 19 -15.56 7.22 12.78
C PRO A 19 -14.37 6.74 11.94
N THR A 20 -13.72 5.67 12.40
CA THR A 20 -12.70 5.00 11.61
C THR A 20 -13.43 4.39 10.42
N VAL A 21 -13.37 5.07 9.28
CA VAL A 21 -13.74 4.46 8.02
C VAL A 21 -12.76 3.32 7.80
N ASP A 22 -13.27 2.10 7.83
CA ASP A 22 -12.46 0.94 7.50
C ASP A 22 -11.94 1.08 6.06
N ARG A 23 -10.62 1.01 5.92
CA ARG A 23 -9.90 1.05 4.64
C ARG A 23 -9.16 -0.27 4.38
N THR A 24 -9.44 -1.28 5.19
CA THR A 24 -8.79 -2.57 5.17
C THR A 24 -9.48 -3.43 4.12
N ASP A 25 -9.08 -3.21 2.87
CA ASP A 25 -9.23 -4.11 1.73
C ASP A 25 -10.65 -4.62 1.44
N GLY A 26 -11.36 -3.89 0.58
CA GLY A 26 -12.44 -4.50 -0.20
C GLY A 26 -11.80 -5.35 -1.29
N VAL A 27 -11.78 -6.68 -1.13
CA VAL A 27 -11.58 -7.60 -2.26
C VAL A 27 -12.77 -7.39 -3.21
N ALA A 28 -12.62 -6.43 -4.12
CA ALA A 28 -13.50 -6.28 -5.25
C ALA A 28 -13.06 -7.34 -6.27
N GLY A 29 -13.64 -8.53 -6.17
CA GLY A 29 -13.62 -9.44 -7.30
C GLY A 29 -14.30 -8.76 -8.48
N ILE A 30 -13.62 -8.72 -9.63
CA ILE A 30 -14.11 -8.75 -11.02
C ILE A 30 -12.88 -8.49 -11.90
N GLY A 31 -12.40 -9.51 -12.60
CA GLY A 31 -11.13 -9.52 -13.34
C GLY A 31 -11.03 -8.54 -14.51
N ASP A 32 -12.13 -7.88 -14.89
CA ASP A 32 -12.22 -7.04 -16.08
C ASP A 32 -12.05 -5.54 -15.79
N GLN A 33 -11.99 -5.14 -14.52
CA GLN A 33 -11.88 -3.72 -14.10
C GLN A 33 -10.55 -3.41 -13.42
N THR A 34 -9.51 -4.18 -13.74
CA THR A 34 -8.17 -3.99 -13.20
C THR A 34 -7.22 -3.45 -14.27
N ALA A 35 -6.39 -2.48 -13.89
CA ALA A 35 -5.29 -2.02 -14.73
C ALA A 35 -3.94 -2.47 -14.14
N ALA A 36 -2.89 -2.50 -14.96
CA ALA A 36 -1.53 -2.76 -14.49
C ALA A 36 -0.59 -1.65 -14.99
N ILE A 37 0.21 -1.09 -14.09
CA ILE A 37 1.12 0.04 -14.40
C ILE A 37 2.49 -0.21 -13.77
N VAL A 38 3.53 0.12 -14.55
CA VAL A 38 4.91 0.19 -14.08
C VAL A 38 5.36 1.65 -14.06
N GLY A 39 5.90 2.12 -12.94
CA GLY A 39 6.27 3.53 -12.82
C GLY A 39 7.17 3.86 -11.63
N SER A 40 7.73 5.07 -11.61
CA SER A 40 8.52 5.54 -10.47
C SER A 40 7.63 6.21 -9.43
N PHE A 41 7.58 5.63 -8.23
CA PHE A 41 6.78 6.14 -7.10
C PHE A 41 7.67 6.52 -5.93
N THR A 42 7.18 7.39 -5.04
CA THR A 42 7.93 7.84 -3.85
C THR A 42 7.91 6.80 -2.74
N ARG A 43 6.80 6.05 -2.64
CA ARG A 43 6.59 4.97 -1.67
C ARG A 43 6.10 3.70 -2.37
N GLY A 44 6.16 2.58 -1.67
CA GLY A 44 5.63 1.29 -2.12
C GLY A 44 6.72 0.23 -2.19
N ARG A 45 6.26 -1.02 -2.17
CA ARG A 45 7.09 -2.20 -2.37
C ARG A 45 7.74 -2.16 -3.75
N PHE A 46 8.96 -2.66 -3.86
CA PHE A 46 9.66 -2.78 -5.14
C PHE A 46 10.16 -4.20 -5.39
N ASP A 47 10.03 -5.08 -4.40
CA ASP A 47 10.33 -6.51 -4.50
C ASP A 47 9.29 -7.25 -5.34
N LYS A 48 8.00 -6.88 -5.19
CA LYS A 48 6.90 -7.52 -5.89
C LYS A 48 5.81 -6.51 -6.26
N PRO A 49 5.02 -6.77 -7.31
CA PRO A 49 3.88 -5.95 -7.63
C PRO A 49 2.82 -6.04 -6.52
N PHE A 50 2.10 -4.95 -6.31
CA PHE A 50 1.08 -4.86 -5.25
C PHE A 50 -0.14 -4.10 -5.74
N TRP A 51 -1.29 -4.45 -5.17
CA TRP A 51 -2.56 -3.81 -5.49
C TRP A 51 -2.67 -2.42 -4.88
N VAL A 52 -3.33 -1.52 -5.60
CA VAL A 52 -3.64 -0.17 -5.16
C VAL A 52 -5.07 0.16 -5.55
N ASP A 53 -5.82 0.74 -4.62
CA ASP A 53 -7.18 1.23 -4.82
C ASP A 53 -7.22 2.75 -4.57
N ALA A 54 -8.39 3.38 -4.82
CA ALA A 54 -8.56 4.82 -4.63
C ALA A 54 -8.35 5.27 -3.17
N GLN A 55 -8.64 4.41 -2.19
CA GLN A 55 -8.53 4.73 -0.77
C GLN A 55 -7.10 4.61 -0.23
N THR A 56 -6.32 3.66 -0.75
CA THR A 56 -4.94 3.39 -0.31
C THR A 56 -3.88 3.99 -1.23
N LEU A 57 -4.27 4.62 -2.36
CA LEU A 57 -3.37 5.26 -3.32
C LEU A 57 -2.25 6.06 -2.67
N ARG A 58 -2.62 7.04 -1.83
CA ARG A 58 -1.66 7.94 -1.16
C ARG A 58 -0.85 7.23 -0.06
N ALA A 59 -1.44 6.22 0.59
CA ALA A 59 -0.77 5.44 1.63
C ALA A 59 0.29 4.49 1.02
N ARG A 60 0.00 3.87 -0.13
CA ARG A 60 0.88 2.91 -0.78
C ARG A 60 1.91 3.58 -1.70
N LEU A 61 1.52 4.52 -2.56
CA LEU A 61 2.40 5.15 -3.56
C LEU A 61 3.07 6.44 -3.07
N GLY A 62 2.55 7.04 -1.99
CA GLY A 62 3.05 8.30 -1.45
C GLY A 62 2.48 9.53 -2.16
N LEU A 63 3.22 10.64 -2.08
CA LEU A 63 2.83 11.91 -2.70
C LEU A 63 3.18 11.91 -4.20
N PRO A 64 2.34 12.51 -5.06
CA PRO A 64 2.68 12.74 -6.45
C PRO A 64 3.87 13.71 -6.55
N VAL A 65 4.71 13.47 -7.54
CA VAL A 65 5.86 14.33 -7.86
C VAL A 65 5.60 14.99 -9.21
N SER A 66 6.05 16.24 -9.37
CA SER A 66 5.87 16.98 -10.62
C SER A 66 6.48 16.24 -11.82
N ILE A 67 5.75 16.24 -12.94
CA ILE A 67 6.19 15.71 -14.23
C ILE A 67 7.40 16.50 -14.75
N ALA A 68 7.50 17.79 -14.44
CA ALA A 68 8.65 18.61 -14.81
C ALA A 68 9.97 18.12 -14.18
N LYS A 69 9.90 17.38 -13.06
CA LYS A 69 11.09 16.77 -12.44
C LYS A 69 11.52 15.48 -13.15
N SER A 70 10.56 14.70 -13.65
CA SER A 70 10.80 13.45 -14.37
C SER A 70 9.53 13.01 -15.09
N LEU A 71 9.66 12.62 -16.36
CA LEU A 71 8.55 12.07 -17.15
C LEU A 71 8.03 10.74 -16.57
N LEU A 72 8.87 9.99 -15.87
CA LEU A 72 8.49 8.74 -15.20
C LEU A 72 7.44 8.93 -14.09
N ASN A 73 7.24 10.18 -13.63
CA ASN A 73 6.24 10.51 -12.62
C ASN A 73 4.81 10.58 -13.17
N GLU A 74 4.62 10.56 -14.49
CA GLU A 74 3.31 10.58 -15.14
C GLU A 74 2.46 9.35 -14.76
N ALA A 75 3.11 8.22 -14.48
CA ALA A 75 2.43 6.98 -14.08
C ALA A 75 1.51 7.16 -12.86
N TYR A 76 1.81 8.09 -11.95
CA TYR A 76 0.92 8.38 -10.81
C TYR A 76 -0.42 8.98 -11.30
N LEU A 77 -0.37 9.86 -12.30
CA LEU A 77 -1.54 10.50 -12.86
C LEU A 77 -2.40 9.48 -13.62
N HIS A 78 -1.79 8.58 -14.39
CA HIS A 78 -2.52 7.49 -15.06
C HIS A 78 -3.26 6.58 -14.06
N ILE A 79 -2.63 6.24 -12.93
CA ILE A 79 -3.29 5.46 -11.87
C ILE A 79 -4.45 6.25 -11.27
N TYR A 80 -4.24 7.53 -10.97
CA TYR A 80 -5.27 8.39 -10.40
C TYR A 80 -6.48 8.57 -11.31
N GLU A 81 -6.26 8.78 -12.60
CA GLU A 81 -7.32 8.89 -13.61
C GLU A 81 -8.04 7.55 -13.77
N ALA A 82 -7.32 6.44 -13.94
CA ALA A 82 -7.92 5.12 -14.08
C ALA A 82 -8.83 4.77 -12.89
N LEU A 83 -8.40 5.04 -11.65
CA LEU A 83 -9.18 4.77 -10.45
C LEU A 83 -10.42 5.68 -10.33
N ASN A 84 -10.37 6.91 -10.84
CA ASN A 84 -11.53 7.81 -10.87
C ASN A 84 -12.51 7.48 -12.01
N ASP A 85 -12.01 6.94 -13.12
CA ASP A 85 -12.79 6.59 -14.31
C ASP A 85 -13.39 5.17 -14.26
N GLY A 86 -13.25 4.48 -13.12
CA GLY A 86 -13.96 3.24 -12.83
C GLY A 86 -13.11 1.97 -12.77
N ALA A 87 -11.77 2.08 -12.82
CA ALA A 87 -10.92 0.96 -12.45
C ALA A 87 -11.12 0.64 -10.96
N SER A 88 -11.41 -0.62 -10.65
CA SER A 88 -11.63 -1.07 -9.27
C SER A 88 -10.32 -1.06 -8.49
N GLN A 89 -9.26 -1.59 -9.11
CA GLN A 89 -7.91 -1.68 -8.54
C GLN A 89 -6.86 -1.59 -9.65
N VAL A 90 -5.66 -1.15 -9.28
CA VAL A 90 -4.49 -1.12 -10.17
C VAL A 90 -3.37 -1.95 -9.56
N LEU A 91 -2.85 -2.91 -10.33
CA LEU A 91 -1.64 -3.64 -9.99
C LEU A 91 -0.43 -2.78 -10.34
N VAL A 92 0.36 -2.43 -9.33
CA VAL A 92 1.50 -1.53 -9.49
C VAL A 92 2.80 -2.28 -9.29
N SER A 93 3.73 -2.11 -10.24
CA SER A 93 5.14 -2.46 -10.06
C SER A 93 5.99 -1.20 -10.05
N ARG A 94 6.84 -1.06 -9.03
CA ARG A 94 7.64 0.15 -8.84
C ARG A 94 8.98 0.01 -9.54
N LEU A 95 9.28 0.97 -10.42
CA LEU A 95 10.59 1.10 -11.05
C LEU A 95 11.55 1.77 -10.07
N VAL A 96 12.58 1.03 -9.66
CA VAL A 96 13.67 1.50 -8.80
C VAL A 96 15.01 1.33 -9.52
N ARG A 97 16.04 2.02 -9.03
CA ARG A 97 17.40 1.83 -9.52
C ARG A 97 17.95 0.50 -9.02
N GLU A 98 18.92 -0.07 -9.73
CA GLU A 98 19.57 -1.33 -9.37
C GLU A 98 20.20 -1.30 -7.96
N THR A 99 20.64 -0.13 -7.50
CA THR A 99 21.26 0.05 -6.17
C THR A 99 20.24 0.13 -5.02
N ALA A 100 18.94 -0.03 -5.28
CA ALA A 100 17.92 0.07 -4.25
C ALA A 100 17.89 -1.20 -3.38
N THR A 101 18.14 -1.06 -2.09
CA THR A 101 18.08 -2.13 -1.08
C THR A 101 16.80 -2.01 -0.25
N ASN A 102 16.30 -3.15 0.24
CA ASN A 102 15.11 -3.14 1.10
C ASN A 102 15.56 -3.01 2.56
N ASP A 103 15.18 -1.92 3.21
CA ASP A 103 15.66 -1.60 4.56
C ASP A 103 14.91 -2.36 5.65
N TYR A 104 13.66 -2.77 5.40
CA TYR A 104 12.81 -3.41 6.40
C TYR A 104 12.05 -4.60 5.82
N VAL A 105 12.05 -5.71 6.55
CA VAL A 105 11.25 -6.91 6.25
C VAL A 105 10.30 -7.15 7.42
N ILE A 106 9.01 -7.33 7.13
CA ILE A 106 8.00 -7.68 8.14
C ILE A 106 8.01 -9.20 8.30
N ILE A 107 8.22 -9.65 9.53
CA ILE A 107 8.23 -11.06 9.91
C ILE A 107 6.92 -11.32 10.64
N GLN A 108 6.18 -12.34 10.20
CA GLN A 108 4.99 -12.79 10.89
C GLN A 108 5.37 -13.96 11.80
N VAL A 109 5.06 -13.81 13.09
CA VAL A 109 5.23 -14.88 14.07
C VAL A 109 3.90 -15.58 14.19
N ASP A 110 3.82 -16.82 13.69
CA ASP A 110 2.66 -17.66 13.94
C ASP A 110 2.72 -18.16 15.39
N ALA A 111 1.77 -17.68 16.21
CA ALA A 111 1.69 -18.01 17.63
C ALA A 111 1.44 -19.52 17.89
N ALA A 112 1.03 -20.29 16.88
CA ALA A 112 0.82 -21.73 17.00
C ALA A 112 2.00 -22.59 16.53
N ALA A 113 2.83 -22.09 15.60
CA ALA A 113 3.88 -22.88 14.94
C ALA A 113 5.31 -22.58 15.43
N GLY A 114 5.52 -21.51 16.20
CA GLY A 114 6.83 -21.12 16.73
C GLY A 114 7.82 -20.62 15.67
N THR A 115 7.76 -21.14 14.45
CA THR A 115 8.68 -20.76 13.37
C THR A 115 8.41 -19.36 12.87
N LEU A 116 9.46 -18.53 12.83
CA LEU A 116 9.38 -17.18 12.27
C LEU A 116 9.31 -17.28 10.75
N GLN A 117 8.21 -16.80 10.16
CA GLN A 117 7.99 -16.86 8.71
C GLN A 117 7.93 -15.45 8.11
N THR A 118 8.40 -15.34 6.88
CA THR A 118 8.15 -14.14 6.07
C THR A 118 6.68 -14.10 5.64
N GLU A 119 6.16 -12.95 5.20
CA GLU A 119 4.78 -12.82 4.66
C GLU A 119 4.45 -13.78 3.50
N LEU A 120 5.46 -14.47 2.94
CA LEU A 120 5.34 -15.44 1.86
C LEU A 120 5.32 -16.90 2.34
N GLY A 121 5.42 -17.14 3.66
CA GLY A 121 5.46 -18.48 4.26
C GLY A 121 6.84 -19.15 4.21
N GLU A 122 7.85 -18.48 3.67
CA GLU A 122 9.23 -18.99 3.69
C GLU A 122 9.83 -18.85 5.10
N PRO A 123 10.47 -19.90 5.65
CA PRO A 123 11.09 -19.85 6.97
C PRO A 123 12.32 -18.94 6.94
N LEU A 124 12.50 -18.15 8.00
CA LEU A 124 13.74 -17.41 8.18
C LEU A 124 14.85 -18.37 8.59
N LEU A 125 15.99 -18.30 7.91
CA LEU A 125 17.14 -19.17 8.18
C LEU A 125 18.18 -18.44 9.04
N ASP A 126 18.83 -19.17 9.92
CA ASP A 126 20.02 -18.71 10.64
C ASP A 126 21.26 -18.72 9.72
N GLN A 127 22.40 -18.30 10.28
CA GLN A 127 23.70 -18.30 9.59
C GLN A 127 24.23 -19.71 9.20
N ASN A 128 23.57 -20.78 9.65
CA ASN A 128 23.86 -22.17 9.32
C ASN A 128 22.79 -22.79 8.41
N ASN A 129 21.87 -21.99 7.85
CA ASN A 129 20.75 -22.43 7.02
C ASN A 129 19.66 -23.24 7.75
N GLU A 130 19.57 -23.16 9.08
CA GLU A 130 18.51 -23.79 9.87
C GLU A 130 17.35 -22.82 10.14
N PRO A 131 16.08 -23.27 10.17
CA PRO A 131 14.95 -22.40 10.43
C PRO A 131 14.98 -21.82 11.84
N LEU A 132 14.87 -20.50 11.93
CA LEU A 132 14.73 -19.75 13.18
C LEU A 132 13.36 -20.04 13.81
N THR A 133 13.41 -20.76 14.94
CA THR A 133 12.29 -20.98 15.86
C THR A 133 12.11 -19.85 16.86
#